data_AF-A0AAU7U3B2-F1
#
_entry.id   AF-A0AAU7U3B2-F1
#
_cell.length_a   1.000
_cell.length_b   1.000
_cell.length_c   1.000
_cell.angle_alpha   90.00
_cell.angle_beta   90.00
_cell.angle_gamma   90.00
#
_symmetry.space_group_name_H-M   'P 1'
#
loop_
_entity.id
_entity.type
_entity.pdbx_description
1 polymer ?
#
loop_
_entity_poly.entity_id
_entity_poly.type
_entity_poly.pdbx_seq_one_letter_code
_entity_poly.pdbx_strand_id
1 'polypeptide(L)'
;MLVYSDATPGDKVELKVKGVASQPFLNIFEKTDTDKQITDFKTAHEANKFDWLDMRIGTVEIHAQADKTRDAIDNRYDRDVKRYATEISDLFVGDAYRLAGFVMHGESMANSIAEACKTFDWDCENQMLHKAPDTQHINIDTYAQCGSACGGNFYDQTWGLRPRG
;
A
#
# COMPACT_ATOMS: atom_id res chain seq x y z
N MET A 1 -11.19 -8.91 -4.23
CA MET A 1 -10.76 -9.00 -2.83
C MET A 1 -11.24 -10.31 -2.22
N LEU A 2 -10.38 -11.02 -1.49
CA LEU A 2 -10.79 -12.17 -0.67
C LEU A 2 -11.38 -11.63 0.63
N VAL A 3 -12.61 -12.03 0.96
CA VAL A 3 -13.28 -11.66 2.21
C VAL A 3 -13.08 -12.78 3.23
N TYR A 4 -12.71 -12.43 4.46
CA TYR A 4 -12.45 -13.37 5.54
C TYR A 4 -12.92 -12.82 6.89
N SER A 5 -13.17 -13.71 7.85
CA SER A 5 -13.43 -13.40 9.25
C SER A 5 -12.72 -14.44 10.13
N ASP A 6 -12.46 -14.09 11.39
CA ASP A 6 -11.91 -15.00 12.41
C ASP A 6 -10.59 -15.68 12.02
N ALA A 7 -9.82 -15.05 11.12
CA ALA A 7 -8.50 -15.51 10.72
C ALA A 7 -7.45 -15.21 11.79
N THR A 8 -6.44 -16.06 11.90
CA THR A 8 -5.27 -15.74 12.73
C THR A 8 -4.33 -14.86 11.91
N PRO A 9 -3.84 -13.73 12.46
CA PRO A 9 -2.86 -12.90 11.75
C PRO A 9 -1.65 -13.73 11.29
N GLY A 10 -1.34 -13.63 9.99
CA GLY A 10 -0.25 -14.39 9.36
C GLY A 10 -0.69 -15.70 8.68
N ASP A 11 -1.94 -16.14 8.86
CA ASP A 11 -2.49 -17.28 8.13
C ASP A 11 -2.41 -17.06 6.61
N LYS A 12 -2.12 -18.14 5.88
CA LYS A 12 -2.05 -18.14 4.42
C LYS A 12 -3.22 -18.93 3.84
N VAL A 13 -3.83 -18.39 2.80
CA VAL A 13 -4.91 -19.04 2.04
C VAL A 13 -4.44 -19.29 0.62
N GLU A 14 -4.59 -20.52 0.14
CA GLU A 14 -4.30 -20.87 -1.25
C GLU A 14 -5.57 -20.68 -2.11
N LEU A 15 -5.49 -19.83 -3.13
CA LEU A 15 -6.56 -19.60 -4.09
C LEU A 15 -6.20 -20.21 -5.45
N LYS A 16 -7.07 -21.07 -5.99
CA LYS A 16 -6.96 -21.61 -7.34
C LYS A 16 -8.06 -21.02 -8.22
N VAL A 17 -7.67 -20.11 -9.11
CA VAL A 17 -8.59 -19.41 -10.01
C VAL A 17 -8.24 -19.73 -11.48
N LYS A 18 -9.26 -19.90 -12.32
CA LYS A 18 -9.11 -20.14 -13.76
C LYS A 18 -10.02 -19.18 -14.53
N GLY A 19 -9.59 -18.77 -15.72
CA GLY A 19 -10.38 -17.86 -16.57
C GLY A 19 -10.44 -16.42 -16.07
N VAL A 20 -9.50 -16.01 -15.21
CA VAL A 20 -9.38 -14.63 -14.71
C VAL A 20 -8.39 -13.84 -15.55
N ALA A 21 -8.60 -12.53 -15.62
CA ALA A 21 -7.63 -11.60 -16.18
C ALA A 21 -6.66 -11.09 -15.09
N SER A 22 -5.52 -10.56 -15.51
CA SER A 22 -4.50 -9.99 -14.61
C SER A 22 -4.38 -8.49 -14.84
N GLN A 23 -5.05 -7.71 -14.00
CA GLN A 23 -4.89 -6.26 -13.97
C GLN A 23 -3.46 -5.86 -13.54
N PRO A 24 -3.00 -4.62 -13.82
CA PRO A 24 -1.78 -4.11 -13.22
C PRO A 24 -1.89 -4.20 -11.69
N PHE A 25 -0.94 -4.91 -11.08
CA PHE A 25 -0.93 -5.13 -9.65
C PHE A 25 0.48 -4.91 -9.10
N LEU A 26 0.63 -3.97 -8.18
CA LEU A 26 1.88 -3.75 -7.44
C LEU A 26 1.77 -4.44 -6.09
N ASN A 27 2.61 -5.43 -5.81
CA ASN A 27 2.65 -6.07 -4.49
C ASN A 27 4.04 -5.95 -3.87
N ILE A 28 4.15 -5.06 -2.88
CA ILE A 28 5.38 -4.83 -2.13
C ILE A 28 5.14 -4.96 -0.62
N PHE A 29 4.18 -5.81 -0.24
CA PHE A 29 3.86 -6.13 1.16
C PHE A 29 5.08 -6.57 1.97
N GLU A 30 5.82 -7.56 1.47
CA GLU A 30 7.00 -8.12 2.14
C GLU A 30 8.29 -7.33 1.88
N LYS A 31 8.22 -6.29 1.02
CA LYS A 31 9.39 -5.53 0.53
C LYS A 31 10.50 -6.36 -0.12
N THR A 32 10.20 -7.59 -0.54
CA THR A 32 11.09 -8.45 -1.35
C THR A 32 10.90 -8.18 -2.84
N ASP A 33 11.99 -8.14 -3.61
CA ASP A 33 11.98 -7.92 -5.07
C ASP A 33 11.25 -6.64 -5.53
N THR A 34 11.19 -5.62 -4.66
CA THR A 34 10.46 -4.36 -4.88
C THR A 34 10.73 -3.72 -6.25
N ASP A 35 12.00 -3.65 -6.67
CA ASP A 35 12.36 -3.07 -7.97
C ASP A 35 11.77 -3.87 -9.15
N LYS A 36 11.73 -5.19 -9.04
CA LYS A 36 11.11 -6.05 -10.06
C LYS A 36 9.59 -5.85 -10.07
N GLN A 37 8.95 -5.84 -8.90
CA GLN A 37 7.50 -5.63 -8.76
C GLN A 37 7.07 -4.28 -9.36
N ILE A 38 7.83 -3.22 -9.11
CA ILE A 38 7.60 -1.89 -9.70
C ILE A 38 7.76 -1.93 -11.23
N THR A 39 8.78 -2.62 -11.74
CA THR A 39 9.02 -2.75 -13.18
C THR A 39 7.89 -3.52 -13.88
N ASP A 40 7.44 -4.62 -13.29
CA ASP A 40 6.32 -5.42 -13.81
C ASP A 40 5.02 -4.61 -13.79
N PHE A 41 4.74 -3.90 -12.69
CA PHE A 41 3.58 -3.01 -12.55
C PHE A 41 3.60 -1.89 -13.61
N LYS A 42 4.73 -1.20 -13.77
CA LYS A 42 4.91 -0.17 -14.80
C LYS A 42 4.58 -0.72 -16.19
N THR A 43 5.15 -1.87 -16.54
CA THR A 43 4.91 -2.52 -17.83
C THR A 43 3.43 -2.83 -18.04
N ALA A 44 2.76 -3.40 -17.04
CA ALA A 44 1.34 -3.72 -17.11
C ALA A 44 0.45 -2.46 -17.21
N HIS A 45 0.78 -1.41 -16.46
CA HIS A 45 0.03 -0.15 -16.45
C HIS A 45 0.19 0.64 -17.76
N GLU A 46 1.40 0.64 -18.33
CA GLU A 46 1.71 1.28 -19.62
C GLU A 46 1.10 0.53 -20.81
N ALA A 47 0.86 -0.78 -20.68
CA ALA A 47 0.17 -1.56 -21.71
C ALA A 47 -1.29 -1.10 -21.92
N ASN A 48 -1.87 -0.37 -20.95
CA ASN A 48 -3.20 0.26 -21.03
C ASN A 48 -4.32 -0.70 -21.50
N LYS A 49 -4.36 -1.90 -20.91
CA LYS A 49 -5.35 -2.95 -21.24
C LYS A 49 -6.48 -3.08 -20.23
N PHE A 50 -6.41 -2.34 -19.12
CA PHE A 50 -7.33 -2.45 -18.00
C PHE A 50 -7.71 -1.05 -17.50
N ASP A 51 -8.98 -0.89 -17.15
CA ASP A 51 -9.53 0.35 -16.58
C ASP A 51 -9.26 0.47 -15.07
N TRP A 52 -8.80 -0.62 -14.45
CA TRP A 52 -8.54 -0.73 -13.01
C TRP A 52 -7.16 -1.29 -12.74
N LEU A 53 -6.59 -0.93 -11.60
CA LEU A 53 -5.38 -1.49 -11.03
C LEU A 53 -5.49 -1.58 -9.52
N ASP A 54 -4.65 -2.42 -8.94
CA ASP A 54 -4.54 -2.57 -7.49
C ASP A 54 -3.09 -2.38 -7.04
N MET A 55 -2.89 -1.90 -5.82
CA MET A 55 -1.58 -1.84 -5.17
C MET A 55 -1.70 -2.32 -3.74
N ARG A 56 -0.83 -3.25 -3.32
CA ARG A 56 -0.65 -3.68 -1.93
C ARG A 56 0.73 -3.24 -1.45
N ILE A 57 0.74 -2.29 -0.53
CA ILE A 57 1.94 -1.61 -0.04
C ILE A 57 1.88 -1.59 1.48
N GLY A 58 2.67 -2.44 2.14
CA GLY A 58 2.48 -2.71 3.57
C GLY A 58 1.03 -3.11 3.87
N THR A 59 0.46 -2.60 4.96
CA THR A 59 -0.94 -2.85 5.34
C THR A 59 -1.94 -1.90 4.65
N VAL A 60 -1.56 -1.28 3.53
CA VAL A 60 -2.46 -0.48 2.71
C VAL A 60 -2.74 -1.18 1.39
N GLU A 61 -4.01 -1.30 1.05
CA GLU A 61 -4.47 -1.76 -0.26
C GLU A 61 -5.19 -0.62 -0.99
N ILE A 62 -4.77 -0.34 -2.22
CA ILE A 62 -5.31 0.74 -3.04
C ILE A 62 -6.00 0.11 -4.25
N HIS A 63 -7.26 0.45 -4.44
CA HIS A 63 -8.10 0.06 -5.57
C HIS A 63 -8.37 1.30 -6.40
N ALA A 64 -7.90 1.33 -7.65
CA ALA A 64 -7.87 2.56 -8.42
C ALA A 64 -8.30 2.40 -9.86
N GLN A 65 -9.04 3.38 -10.37
CA GLN A 65 -9.17 3.58 -11.80
C GLN A 65 -7.81 3.93 -12.41
N ALA A 66 -7.46 3.23 -13.49
CA ALA A 66 -6.14 3.32 -14.11
C ALA A 66 -5.87 4.73 -14.69
N ASP A 67 -6.88 5.42 -15.18
CA ASP A 67 -6.76 6.79 -15.69
C ASP A 67 -6.41 7.79 -14.58
N LYS A 68 -6.98 7.65 -13.38
CA LYS A 68 -6.67 8.49 -12.21
C LYS A 68 -5.23 8.31 -11.75
N THR A 69 -4.75 7.07 -11.72
CA THR A 69 -3.34 6.79 -11.40
C THR A 69 -2.41 7.34 -12.48
N ARG A 70 -2.78 7.18 -13.75
CA ARG A 70 -2.00 7.73 -14.88
C ARG A 70 -1.92 9.25 -14.84
N ASP A 71 -3.04 9.92 -14.57
CA ASP A 71 -3.09 11.37 -14.40
C ASP A 71 -2.19 11.84 -13.24
N ALA A 72 -2.21 11.13 -12.10
CA ALA A 72 -1.33 11.45 -10.98
C ALA A 72 0.16 11.30 -11.36
N ILE A 73 0.53 10.23 -12.05
CA ILE A 73 1.90 9.97 -12.48
C ILE A 73 2.36 10.99 -13.54
N ASP A 74 1.54 11.24 -14.56
CA ASP A 74 1.88 12.12 -15.68
C ASP A 74 2.00 13.59 -15.22
N ASN A 75 1.10 14.07 -14.35
CA ASN A 75 1.05 15.49 -13.97
C ASN A 75 1.87 15.88 -12.74
N ARG A 76 2.42 14.91 -12.00
CA ARG A 76 3.14 15.17 -10.73
C ARG A 76 4.47 14.44 -10.60
N TYR A 77 4.70 13.42 -11.41
CA TYR A 77 5.88 12.56 -11.33
C TYR A 77 6.65 12.47 -12.64
N ASP A 78 6.35 13.30 -13.65
CA ASP A 78 7.05 13.31 -14.95
C ASP A 78 7.13 11.90 -15.58
N ARG A 79 6.05 11.11 -15.42
CA ARG A 79 5.96 9.70 -15.86
C ARG A 79 6.88 8.72 -15.12
N ASP A 80 7.49 9.14 -14.00
CA ASP A 80 8.35 8.30 -13.17
C ASP A 80 7.52 7.42 -12.21
N VAL A 81 7.11 6.26 -12.71
CA VAL A 81 6.38 5.24 -11.94
C VAL A 81 7.19 4.73 -10.75
N LYS A 82 8.52 4.66 -10.86
CA LYS A 82 9.36 4.16 -9.76
C LYS A 82 9.32 5.15 -8.60
N ARG A 83 9.56 6.43 -8.88
CA ARG A 83 9.45 7.48 -7.86
C ARG A 83 8.04 7.55 -7.27
N TYR A 84 6.99 7.43 -8.08
CA TYR A 84 5.61 7.38 -7.59
C TYR A 84 5.39 6.24 -6.58
N ALA A 85 5.75 5.01 -6.95
CA ALA A 85 5.59 3.84 -6.09
C ALA A 85 6.46 3.93 -4.82
N THR A 86 7.70 4.39 -4.94
CA THR A 86 8.60 4.60 -3.79
C THR A 86 8.05 5.64 -2.83
N GLU A 87 7.52 6.77 -3.33
CA GLU A 87 6.94 7.79 -2.45
C GLU A 87 5.65 7.30 -1.77
N ILE A 88 4.81 6.47 -2.43
CA ILE A 88 3.69 5.82 -1.73
C ILE A 88 4.21 4.93 -0.60
N SER A 89 5.19 4.08 -0.89
CA SER A 89 5.79 3.16 0.09
C SER A 89 6.39 3.90 1.28
N ASP A 90 7.15 4.97 1.03
CA ASP A 90 8.05 5.50 2.04
C ASP A 90 7.51 6.74 2.73
N LEU A 91 6.89 7.66 1.98
CA LEU A 91 6.39 8.94 2.51
C LEU A 91 4.94 8.88 2.93
N PHE A 92 4.12 8.07 2.26
CA PHE A 92 2.69 7.99 2.57
C PHE A 92 2.40 6.86 3.55
N VAL A 93 2.71 5.62 3.19
CA VAL A 93 2.49 4.47 4.06
C VAL A 93 3.60 4.38 5.12
N GLY A 94 4.85 4.31 4.70
CA GLY A 94 5.97 4.06 5.61
C GLY A 94 6.10 5.11 6.71
N ASP A 95 5.98 6.39 6.38
CA ASP A 95 6.08 7.48 7.36
C ASP A 95 5.02 7.37 8.47
N ALA A 96 3.75 7.21 8.09
CA ALA A 96 2.65 7.11 9.05
C ALA A 96 2.81 5.92 10.01
N TYR A 97 3.17 4.75 9.49
CA TYR A 97 3.28 3.53 10.30
C TYR A 97 4.55 3.49 11.15
N ARG A 98 5.67 4.04 10.65
CA ARG A 98 6.90 4.20 11.46
C ARG A 98 6.70 5.22 12.57
N LEU A 99 6.03 6.33 12.28
CA LEU A 99 5.71 7.35 13.28
C LEU A 99 4.83 6.79 14.40
N ALA A 100 3.90 5.89 14.06
CA ALA A 100 3.05 5.18 15.01
C ALA A 100 3.79 4.08 15.81
N GLY A 101 5.03 3.76 15.46
CA GLY A 101 5.85 2.77 16.17
C GLY A 101 5.50 1.31 15.87
N PHE A 102 4.82 1.03 14.75
CA PHE A 102 4.53 -0.35 14.37
C PHE A 102 5.79 -1.09 13.89
N VAL A 103 5.84 -2.39 14.15
CA VAL A 103 6.85 -3.28 13.58
C VAL A 103 6.44 -3.62 12.15
N MET A 104 7.19 -3.09 11.19
CA MET A 104 6.92 -3.21 9.76
C MET A 104 7.70 -4.39 9.14
N HIS A 105 7.08 -5.07 8.18
CA HIS A 105 7.70 -6.17 7.44
C HIS A 105 8.95 -5.70 6.68
N GLY A 106 10.06 -6.42 6.86
CA GLY A 106 11.31 -6.16 6.14
C GLY A 106 12.02 -4.87 6.55
N GLU A 107 11.64 -4.25 7.67
CA GLU A 107 12.23 -3.01 8.15
C GLU A 107 12.73 -3.12 9.60
N SER A 108 13.83 -2.42 9.88
CA SER A 108 14.38 -2.26 11.21
C SER A 108 14.02 -0.89 11.77
N MET A 109 13.84 -0.84 13.09
CA MET A 109 13.65 0.40 13.84
C MET A 109 14.89 1.30 13.73
N ALA A 110 14.68 2.62 13.74
CA ALA A 110 15.78 3.58 13.78
C ALA A 110 16.60 3.43 15.07
N ASN A 111 17.94 3.52 14.94
CA ASN A 111 18.87 3.32 16.07
C ASN A 111 18.55 4.20 17.29
N SER A 112 18.17 5.46 17.09
CA SER A 112 17.83 6.37 18.18
C SER A 112 16.60 5.92 18.98
N ILE A 113 15.63 5.29 18.31
CA ILE A 113 14.43 4.74 18.97
C ILE A 113 14.79 3.43 19.67
N ALA A 114 15.59 2.57 19.05
CA ALA A 114 16.08 1.34 19.68
C ALA A 114 16.89 1.63 20.96
N GLU A 115 17.73 2.66 20.95
CA GLU A 115 18.46 3.14 22.13
C GLU A 115 17.54 3.67 23.23
N ALA A 116 16.49 4.41 22.86
CA ALA A 116 15.49 4.90 23.79
C ALA A 116 14.72 3.74 24.44
N CYS A 117 14.23 2.78 23.65
CA CYS A 117 13.54 1.59 24.14
C CYS A 117 14.41 0.80 25.13
N LYS A 118 15.70 0.65 24.83
CA LYS A 118 16.66 0.01 25.75
C LYS A 118 16.85 0.80 27.05
N THR A 119 16.88 2.13 26.98
CA THR A 119 17.05 3.00 28.16
C THR A 119 15.84 2.93 29.09
N PHE A 120 14.64 2.82 28.52
CA PHE A 120 13.39 2.71 29.29
C PHE A 120 12.98 1.27 29.62
N ASP A 121 13.78 0.27 29.20
CA ASP A 121 13.47 -1.15 29.33
C ASP A 121 12.09 -1.50 28.74
N TRP A 122 11.78 -0.93 27.58
CA TRP A 122 10.53 -1.15 26.86
C TRP A 122 10.69 -2.20 25.76
N ASP A 123 9.72 -3.10 25.69
CA ASP A 123 9.60 -4.05 24.59
C ASP A 123 8.93 -3.36 23.39
N CYS A 124 9.75 -2.80 22.50
CA CYS A 124 9.32 -2.08 21.30
C CYS A 124 9.27 -2.95 20.03
N GLU A 125 9.59 -4.24 20.13
CA GLU A 125 9.63 -5.15 18.98
C GLU A 125 8.61 -6.30 19.09
N ASN A 126 7.91 -6.40 20.22
CA ASN A 126 6.87 -7.39 20.42
C ASN A 126 5.78 -7.32 19.34
N GLN A 127 5.69 -8.37 18.53
CA GLN A 127 4.67 -8.50 17.49
C GLN A 127 3.24 -8.61 18.06
N MET A 128 3.06 -8.96 19.34
CA MET A 128 1.73 -8.94 19.95
C MET A 128 1.30 -7.53 20.36
N LEU A 129 2.24 -6.62 20.62
CA LEU A 129 1.95 -5.25 21.06
C LEU A 129 1.99 -4.25 19.91
N HIS A 130 2.93 -4.44 18.98
CA HIS A 130 3.30 -3.43 17.97
C HIS A 130 3.11 -3.93 16.54
N LYS A 131 2.40 -5.04 16.31
CA LYS A 131 2.05 -5.44 14.94
C LYS A 131 1.33 -4.30 14.23
N ALA A 132 1.59 -4.16 12.94
CA ALA A 132 0.78 -3.29 12.10
C ALA A 132 -0.71 -3.69 12.18
N PRO A 133 -1.64 -2.71 12.14
CA PRO A 133 -3.07 -2.96 12.16
C PRO A 133 -3.53 -3.70 10.89
N ASP A 134 -4.80 -4.08 10.89
CA ASP A 134 -5.47 -4.65 9.72
C ASP A 134 -5.41 -3.70 8.51
N THR A 135 -5.67 -4.25 7.33
CA THR A 135 -5.53 -3.52 6.07
C THR A 135 -6.42 -2.27 6.05
N GLN A 136 -5.81 -1.11 5.82
CA GLN A 136 -6.54 0.08 5.42
C GLN A 136 -6.68 0.06 3.90
N HIS A 137 -7.91 0.15 3.43
CA HIS A 137 -8.19 0.21 2.02
C HIS A 137 -8.49 1.63 1.54
N ILE A 138 -8.05 1.94 0.32
CA ILE A 138 -8.25 3.23 -0.34
C ILE A 138 -8.90 2.96 -1.70
N ASN A 139 -10.00 3.65 -1.98
CA ASN A 139 -10.66 3.64 -3.28
C ASN A 139 -10.39 4.96 -4.02
N ILE A 140 -9.98 4.85 -5.28
CA ILE A 140 -9.70 5.99 -6.17
C ILE A 140 -10.55 5.83 -7.42
N ASP A 141 -11.61 6.61 -7.51
CA ASP A 141 -12.63 6.45 -8.54
C ASP A 141 -13.10 7.81 -9.06
N THR A 142 -14.00 7.83 -10.04
CA THR A 142 -14.68 9.02 -10.52
C THR A 142 -15.61 9.61 -9.45
N TYR A 143 -16.20 8.77 -8.60
CA TYR A 143 -17.13 9.16 -7.54
C TYR A 143 -16.69 8.60 -6.18
N ALA A 144 -17.10 9.28 -5.11
CA ALA A 144 -16.92 8.82 -3.73
C ALA A 144 -18.28 8.64 -3.06
N GLN A 145 -18.33 7.85 -1.99
CA GLN A 145 -19.54 7.65 -1.19
C GLN A 145 -20.13 8.96 -0.65
N CYS A 146 -19.27 9.94 -0.34
CA CYS A 146 -19.66 11.28 0.06
C CYS A 146 -18.66 12.33 -0.43
N GLY A 147 -19.17 13.47 -0.90
CA GLY A 147 -18.34 14.58 -1.40
C GLY A 147 -17.35 14.14 -2.50
N SER A 148 -16.15 14.72 -2.48
CA SER A 148 -15.01 14.31 -3.33
C SER A 148 -14.04 13.38 -2.61
N ALA A 149 -14.24 13.18 -1.31
CA ALA A 149 -13.53 12.21 -0.50
C ALA A 149 -14.37 11.87 0.74
N CYS A 150 -14.36 10.59 1.11
CA CYS A 150 -15.21 10.08 2.18
C CYS A 150 -14.42 9.19 3.13
N GLY A 151 -14.49 9.48 4.43
CA GLY A 151 -13.82 8.69 5.45
C GLY A 151 -14.45 7.29 5.60
N GLY A 152 -13.63 6.29 5.88
CA GLY A 152 -14.05 4.92 6.06
C GLY A 152 -12.91 3.93 5.85
N ASN A 153 -13.28 2.66 5.75
CA ASN A 153 -12.42 1.61 5.23
C ASN A 153 -13.28 0.76 4.26
N PHE A 154 -13.40 1.13 2.99
CA PHE A 154 -12.57 2.08 2.22
C PHE A 154 -12.69 3.55 2.62
N TYR A 155 -11.56 4.26 2.61
CA TYR A 155 -11.57 5.71 2.39
C TYR A 155 -11.63 5.95 0.87
N ASP A 156 -12.53 6.83 0.44
CA ASP A 156 -12.72 7.16 -0.98
C ASP A 156 -12.09 8.50 -1.33
N GLN A 157 -11.56 8.63 -2.54
CA GLN A 157 -11.17 9.90 -3.15
C GLN A 157 -11.43 9.93 -4.65
N THR A 158 -11.79 11.11 -5.18
CA THR A 158 -12.10 11.27 -6.61
C THR A 158 -10.94 11.80 -7.47
N TRP A 159 -9.86 12.22 -6.83
CA TRP A 159 -8.60 12.59 -7.46
C TRP A 159 -7.60 11.43 -7.42
N GLY A 160 -6.64 11.40 -8.34
CA GLY A 160 -5.57 10.38 -8.30
C GLY A 160 -4.72 10.45 -7.02
N LEU A 161 -4.20 9.32 -6.55
CA LEU A 161 -3.41 9.28 -5.32
C LEU A 161 -2.13 10.09 -5.44
N ARG A 162 -1.91 10.96 -4.45
CA ARG A 162 -0.74 11.83 -4.33
C ARG A 162 -0.05 11.48 -3.02
N PRO A 163 1.14 10.85 -3.04
CA PRO A 163 1.89 10.51 -1.84
C PRO A 163 2.17 11.68 -0.89
N ARG A 164 2.21 12.89 -1.44
CA ARG A 164 2.44 14.16 -0.71
C ARG A 164 1.17 15.02 -0.60
N GLY A 165 0.03 14.44 -0.98
CA GLY A 165 -1.26 15.10 -1.22
C GLY A 165 -1.90 15.67 0.02
#